data_AF-A0A7S2G4X9-F1
#
_entry.id   AF-A0A7S2G4X9-F1
#
_cell.length_a   1.000
_cell.length_b   1.000
_cell.length_c   1.000
_cell.angle_alpha   90.00
_cell.angle_beta   90.00
_cell.angle_gamma   90.00
#
_symmetry.space_group_name_H-M   'P 1'
#
loop_
_entity.id
_entity.type
_entity.pdbx_description
1 polymer ?
#
loop_
_entity_poly.entity_id
_entity_poly.type
_entity_poly.pdbx_seq_one_letter_code
_entity_poly.pdbx_strand_id
1 'polypeptide(L)'
;TEMEEIQDFALALEVSALEDLCARLEATAKAGAAEGLIRGELGEWRKRRAEEKEEQDRQRQEARKVEEQKASEAKGAAAAAATGAPWSTEEMGLLAKGLQKFPGGTGGRWALITQLLHSSGFPRSEQEVVAKTKELSEGQSLRSMGAKLTTENTFQAPKAKSAAAKADSAKAASPAGPSPGSSSEKAAPSAEWTPEQQKALEGALQKHPTSLDKNERWRLIAEDVPGKTKAQCVERFKFLREQLSQQKKG
;
A
#
# COMPACT_ATOMS: atom_id res chain seq x y z
N THR A 1 -16.18 11.85 40.94
CA THR A 1 -16.82 12.32 42.18
C THR A 1 -16.61 13.83 42.30
N GLU A 2 -17.42 14.55 43.08
CA GLU A 2 -17.24 16.01 43.24
C GLU A 2 -15.81 16.37 43.70
N MET A 3 -15.21 15.50 44.52
CA MET A 3 -13.82 15.64 44.97
C MET A 3 -12.79 15.46 43.83
N GLU A 4 -12.98 14.49 42.92
CA GLU A 4 -12.13 14.33 41.73
C GLU A 4 -12.25 15.52 40.76
N GLU A 5 -13.45 16.07 40.61
CA GLU A 5 -13.65 17.24 39.75
C GLU A 5 -12.97 18.49 40.31
N ILE A 6 -12.98 18.67 41.63
CA ILE A 6 -12.25 19.76 42.30
C ILE A 6 -10.74 19.57 42.15
N GLN A 7 -10.25 18.32 42.23
CA GLN A 7 -8.85 18.01 42.00
C GLN A 7 -8.43 18.31 40.56
N ASP A 8 -9.23 17.90 39.57
CA ASP A 8 -8.99 18.19 38.16
C ASP A 8 -9.05 19.69 37.87
N PHE A 9 -9.99 20.41 38.49
CA PHE A 9 -10.06 21.86 38.41
C PHE A 9 -8.79 22.53 38.96
N ALA A 10 -8.35 22.13 40.15
CA ALA A 10 -7.14 22.67 40.76
C ALA A 10 -5.88 22.37 39.95
N LEU A 11 -5.79 21.20 39.31
CA LEU A 11 -4.68 20.82 38.44
C LEU A 11 -4.72 21.49 37.06
N ALA A 12 -5.91 21.85 36.58
CA ALA A 12 -6.10 22.52 35.30
C ALA A 12 -5.90 24.05 35.37
N LEU A 13 -5.91 24.63 36.57
CA LEU A 13 -5.59 26.04 36.77
C LEU A 13 -4.09 26.27 36.62
N GLU A 14 -3.72 27.28 35.83
CA GLU A 14 -2.36 27.78 35.82
C GLU A 14 -2.01 28.38 37.20
N VAL A 15 -0.73 28.34 37.57
CA VAL A 15 -0.24 28.70 38.91
C VAL A 15 -0.70 30.09 39.33
N SER A 16 -0.65 31.08 38.43
CA SER A 16 -1.12 32.45 38.70
C SER A 16 -2.63 32.54 38.96
N ALA A 17 -3.44 31.79 38.20
CA ALA A 17 -4.89 31.76 38.37
C ALA A 17 -5.28 31.06 39.70
N LEU A 18 -4.49 30.08 40.13
CA LEU A 18 -4.68 29.42 41.43
C LEU A 18 -4.31 30.35 42.59
N GLU A 19 -3.22 31.13 42.46
CA GLU A 19 -2.82 32.15 43.44
C GLU A 19 -3.90 33.24 43.58
N ASP A 20 -4.45 33.73 42.48
CA ASP A 20 -5.54 34.72 42.47
C ASP A 20 -6.82 34.16 43.12
N LEU A 21 -7.15 32.89 42.87
CA LEU A 21 -8.28 32.22 43.50
C LEU A 21 -8.08 32.11 45.02
N CYS A 22 -6.90 31.69 45.47
CA CYS A 22 -6.57 31.59 46.89
C CYS A 22 -6.64 32.97 47.57
N ALA A 23 -6.09 34.02 46.97
CA ALA A 23 -6.17 35.38 47.51
C ALA A 23 -7.62 35.88 47.63
N ARG A 24 -8.48 35.57 46.65
CA ARG A 24 -9.92 35.89 46.69
C ARG A 24 -10.65 35.11 47.78
N LEU A 25 -10.29 33.86 48.01
CA LEU A 25 -10.86 33.03 49.08
C LEU A 25 -10.43 33.51 50.47
N GLU A 26 -9.17 33.88 50.65
CA GLU A 26 -8.65 34.45 51.90
C GLU A 26 -9.31 35.80 52.23
N ALA A 27 -9.64 36.59 51.21
CA ALA A 27 -10.38 37.85 51.37
C ALA A 27 -11.87 37.64 51.74
N THR A 28 -12.42 36.43 51.62
CA THR A 28 -13.81 36.15 52.00
C THR A 28 -13.96 35.81 53.49
N ALA A 29 -14.59 36.71 54.24
CA ALA A 29 -14.75 36.58 55.69
C ALA A 29 -15.76 35.51 56.17
N LYS A 30 -16.52 34.87 55.26
CA LYS A 30 -17.57 33.89 55.60
C LYS A 30 -17.41 32.62 54.77
N ALA A 31 -17.43 31.47 55.44
CA ALA A 31 -17.30 30.15 54.81
C ALA A 31 -18.33 29.91 53.68
N GLY A 32 -19.58 30.34 53.86
CA GLY A 32 -20.61 30.19 52.81
C GLY A 32 -20.39 31.08 51.56
N ALA A 33 -19.66 32.20 51.70
CA ALA A 33 -19.29 33.04 50.56
C ALA A 33 -18.10 32.44 49.79
N ALA A 34 -17.13 31.85 50.50
CA ALA A 34 -16.02 31.10 49.90
C ALA A 34 -16.54 29.88 49.11
N GLU A 35 -17.49 29.13 49.68
CA GLU A 35 -18.08 27.96 49.02
C GLU A 35 -18.86 28.35 47.75
N GLY A 36 -19.59 29.46 47.79
CA GLY A 36 -20.28 30.00 46.61
C GLY A 36 -19.32 30.43 45.49
N LEU A 37 -18.18 31.01 45.85
CA LEU A 37 -17.14 31.40 44.90
C LEU A 37 -16.53 30.18 44.20
N ILE A 38 -16.14 29.15 44.96
CA ILE A 38 -15.58 27.90 44.42
C ILE A 38 -16.59 27.21 43.52
N ARG A 39 -17.87 27.14 43.94
CA ARG A 39 -18.94 26.51 43.15
C ARG A 39 -19.18 27.25 41.83
N GLY A 40 -19.06 28.58 41.81
CA GLY A 40 -19.15 29.40 40.61
C GLY A 40 -18.01 29.12 39.63
N GLU A 41 -16.78 29.20 40.10
CA GLU A 41 -15.56 28.96 39.29
C GLU A 41 -15.53 27.52 38.75
N LEU A 42 -15.89 26.54 39.57
CA LEU A 42 -16.02 25.14 39.15
C LEU A 42 -17.11 24.97 38.08
N GLY A 43 -18.21 25.73 38.17
CA GLY A 43 -19.28 25.75 37.18
C GLY A 43 -18.81 26.27 35.81
N GLU A 44 -18.07 27.38 35.81
CA GLU A 44 -17.49 27.94 34.58
C GLU A 44 -16.43 27.01 33.98
N TRP A 45 -15.59 26.39 34.81
CA TRP A 45 -14.62 25.41 34.37
C TRP A 45 -15.27 24.17 33.76
N ARG A 46 -16.35 23.64 34.36
CA ARG A 46 -17.13 22.52 33.80
C ARG A 46 -17.68 22.87 32.42
N LYS A 47 -18.22 24.09 32.25
CA LYS A 47 -18.72 24.56 30.96
C LYS A 47 -17.60 24.63 29.92
N ARG A 48 -16.45 25.21 30.26
CA ARG A 48 -15.27 25.29 29.39
C ARG A 48 -14.77 23.91 28.96
N ARG A 49 -14.72 22.94 29.88
CA ARG A 49 -14.32 21.55 29.59
C ARG A 49 -15.32 20.82 28.70
N ALA A 50 -16.61 21.09 28.85
CA ALA A 50 -17.63 20.54 27.96
C ALA A 50 -17.49 21.09 26.53
N GLU A 51 -17.29 22.40 26.39
CA GLU A 51 -17.07 23.05 25.09
C GLU A 51 -15.78 22.58 24.41
N GLU A 52 -14.67 22.44 25.17
CA GLU A 52 -13.41 21.88 24.66
C GLU A 52 -13.57 20.45 24.14
N LYS A 53 -14.34 19.63 24.86
CA LYS A 53 -14.63 18.25 24.46
C LYS A 53 -15.49 18.19 23.20
N GLU A 54 -16.52 19.03 23.11
CA GLU A 54 -17.36 19.14 21.91
C GLU A 54 -16.55 19.59 20.69
N GLU A 55 -15.67 20.58 20.87
CA GLU A 55 -14.76 21.05 19.83
C GLU A 55 -13.79 19.94 19.38
N GLN A 56 -13.21 19.21 20.32
CA GLN A 56 -12.32 18.08 20.03
C GLN A 56 -13.06 16.98 19.24
N ASP A 57 -14.30 16.66 19.62
CA ASP A 57 -15.11 15.69 18.91
C ASP A 57 -15.49 16.17 17.50
N ARG A 58 -15.80 17.46 17.33
CA ARG A 58 -16.01 18.08 16.02
C ARG A 58 -14.78 17.98 15.13
N GLN A 59 -13.61 18.35 15.65
CA GLN A 59 -12.33 18.23 14.94
C GLN A 59 -12.03 16.78 14.54
N ARG A 60 -12.31 15.81 15.42
CA ARG A 60 -12.16 14.38 15.10
C ARG A 60 -13.11 13.93 13.99
N GLN A 61 -14.36 14.40 14.00
CA GLN A 61 -15.32 14.08 12.94
C GLN A 61 -14.92 14.71 11.61
N GLU A 62 -14.44 15.94 11.60
CA GLU A 62 -13.92 16.60 10.40
C GLU A 62 -12.68 15.89 9.86
N ALA A 63 -11.73 15.51 10.73
CA ALA A 63 -10.57 14.74 10.33
C ALA A 63 -10.95 13.39 9.70
N ARG A 64 -11.93 12.68 10.27
CA ARG A 64 -12.47 11.44 9.69
C ARG A 64 -13.10 11.68 8.31
N LYS A 65 -13.89 12.74 8.15
CA LYS A 65 -14.49 13.10 6.85
C LYS A 65 -13.42 13.41 5.81
N VAL A 66 -12.36 14.14 6.19
CA VAL A 66 -11.24 14.43 5.28
C VAL A 66 -10.48 13.16 4.91
N GLU A 67 -10.25 12.26 5.86
CA GLU A 67 -9.61 10.97 5.59
C GLU A 67 -10.45 10.09 4.66
N GLU A 68 -11.77 10.03 4.90
CA GLU A 68 -12.71 9.29 4.06
C GLU A 68 -12.80 9.87 2.65
N GLN A 69 -12.85 11.20 2.52
CA GLN A 69 -12.80 11.88 1.22
C GLN A 69 -11.49 11.55 0.48
N LYS A 70 -10.33 11.69 1.14
CA LYS A 70 -9.03 11.33 0.56
C LYS A 70 -8.97 9.85 0.16
N ALA A 71 -9.54 8.95 0.96
CA ALA A 71 -9.60 7.53 0.63
C ALA A 71 -10.50 7.28 -0.58
N SER A 72 -11.64 7.98 -0.68
CA SER A 72 -12.55 7.89 -1.83
C SER A 72 -11.92 8.44 -3.11
N GLU A 73 -11.19 9.55 -3.03
CA GLU A 73 -10.45 10.16 -4.14
C GLU A 73 -9.29 9.27 -4.58
N ALA A 74 -8.51 8.72 -3.64
CA ALA A 74 -7.45 7.76 -3.93
C ALA A 74 -8.01 6.50 -4.59
N LYS A 75 -9.17 6.02 -4.13
CA LYS A 75 -9.88 4.89 -4.76
C LYS A 75 -10.39 5.26 -6.15
N GLY A 76 -10.89 6.47 -6.36
CA GLY A 76 -11.30 7.00 -7.66
C GLY A 76 -10.14 7.13 -8.63
N ALA A 77 -9.00 7.68 -8.18
CA ALA A 77 -7.78 7.81 -8.95
C ALA A 77 -7.15 6.44 -9.27
N ALA A 78 -7.13 5.50 -8.32
CA ALA A 78 -6.69 4.14 -8.54
C ALA A 78 -7.61 3.39 -9.51
N ALA A 79 -8.94 3.59 -9.41
CA ALA A 79 -9.89 3.03 -10.36
C ALA A 79 -9.69 3.63 -11.76
N ALA A 80 -9.49 4.95 -11.88
CA ALA A 80 -9.19 5.61 -13.15
C ALA A 80 -7.87 5.11 -13.76
N ALA A 81 -6.83 4.90 -12.95
CA ALA A 81 -5.57 4.31 -13.38
C ALA A 81 -5.73 2.83 -13.77
N ALA A 82 -6.60 2.07 -13.09
CA ALA A 82 -6.87 0.66 -13.36
C ALA A 82 -7.75 0.43 -14.60
N THR A 83 -8.62 1.38 -14.96
CA THR A 83 -9.38 1.32 -16.23
C THR A 83 -8.52 1.58 -17.47
N GLY A 84 -7.25 1.94 -17.29
CA GLY A 84 -6.36 2.33 -18.38
C GLY A 84 -6.92 3.54 -19.14
N ALA A 85 -6.17 4.03 -20.13
CA ALA A 85 -6.69 5.07 -21.01
C ALA A 85 -8.04 4.64 -21.64
N PRO A 86 -8.97 5.55 -21.95
CA PRO A 86 -10.13 5.20 -22.75
C PRO A 86 -9.68 4.58 -24.08
N TRP A 87 -10.33 3.48 -24.50
CA TRP A 87 -10.00 2.80 -25.75
C TRP A 87 -10.20 3.76 -26.93
N SER A 88 -9.12 4.05 -27.67
CA SER A 88 -9.21 4.92 -28.84
C SER A 88 -9.81 4.19 -30.04
N THR A 89 -10.35 4.92 -31.02
CA THR A 89 -10.91 4.31 -32.24
C THR A 89 -9.89 3.49 -33.01
N GLU A 90 -8.63 3.95 -33.07
CA GLU A 90 -7.52 3.24 -33.71
C GLU A 90 -7.17 1.95 -32.97
N GLU A 91 -7.16 2.02 -31.63
CA GLU A 91 -6.91 0.88 -30.75
C GLU A 91 -7.99 -0.19 -30.87
N MET A 92 -9.26 0.22 -30.94
CA MET A 92 -10.40 -0.69 -31.15
C MET A 92 -10.32 -1.39 -32.51
N GLY A 93 -9.87 -0.69 -33.56
CA GLY A 93 -9.62 -1.29 -34.88
C GLY A 93 -8.51 -2.34 -34.86
N LEU A 94 -7.42 -2.08 -34.13
CA LEU A 94 -6.33 -3.04 -33.91
C LEU A 94 -6.77 -4.26 -33.11
N LEU A 95 -7.60 -4.08 -32.07
CA LEU A 95 -8.21 -5.18 -31.33
C LEU A 95 -9.07 -6.05 -32.25
N ALA A 96 -9.95 -5.45 -33.04
CA ALA A 96 -10.79 -6.19 -33.99
C ALA A 96 -9.95 -7.00 -34.99
N LYS A 97 -8.88 -6.40 -35.52
CA LYS A 97 -7.91 -7.06 -36.41
C LYS A 97 -7.19 -8.22 -35.70
N GLY A 98 -6.80 -8.02 -34.44
CA GLY A 98 -6.20 -9.06 -33.60
C GLY A 98 -7.15 -10.24 -33.35
N LEU A 99 -8.42 -9.95 -33.03
CA LEU A 99 -9.45 -10.97 -32.81
C LEU A 99 -9.75 -11.79 -34.08
N GLN A 100 -9.69 -11.15 -35.25
CA GLN A 100 -9.83 -11.81 -36.55
C GLN A 100 -8.59 -12.66 -36.90
N LYS A 101 -7.39 -12.14 -36.62
CA LYS A 101 -6.11 -12.81 -36.92
C LYS A 101 -5.83 -14.00 -36.00
N PHE A 102 -6.32 -13.93 -34.76
CA PHE A 102 -6.17 -14.96 -33.74
C PHE A 102 -7.56 -15.38 -33.23
N PRO A 103 -8.22 -16.38 -33.85
CA PRO A 103 -9.58 -16.80 -33.48
C PRO A 103 -9.61 -17.55 -32.13
N GLY A 104 -10.82 -17.77 -31.61
CA GLY A 104 -11.03 -18.54 -30.36
C GLY A 104 -10.47 -19.97 -30.49
N GLY A 105 -9.67 -20.39 -29.51
CA GLY A 105 -8.97 -21.68 -29.50
C GLY A 105 -7.47 -21.60 -29.82
N THR A 106 -6.95 -20.45 -30.26
CA THR A 106 -5.50 -20.22 -30.35
C THR A 106 -4.88 -20.08 -28.96
N GLY A 107 -3.91 -20.94 -28.63
CA GLY A 107 -3.13 -20.83 -27.40
C GLY A 107 -2.35 -19.52 -27.34
N GLY A 108 -2.39 -18.81 -26.21
CA GLY A 108 -1.70 -17.52 -26.07
C GLY A 108 -2.32 -16.38 -26.89
N ARG A 109 -3.57 -16.51 -27.34
CA ARG A 109 -4.29 -15.47 -28.10
C ARG A 109 -4.13 -14.07 -27.51
N TRP A 110 -4.34 -13.94 -26.20
CA TRP A 110 -4.32 -12.64 -25.52
C TRP A 110 -2.93 -12.01 -25.54
N ALA A 111 -1.88 -12.78 -25.24
CA ALA A 111 -0.50 -12.33 -25.37
C ALA A 111 -0.17 -11.81 -26.78
N LEU A 112 -0.61 -12.50 -27.84
CA LEU A 112 -0.37 -12.09 -29.23
C LEU A 112 -1.14 -10.80 -29.60
N ILE A 113 -2.36 -10.64 -29.12
CA ILE A 113 -3.17 -9.43 -29.34
C ILE A 113 -2.58 -8.24 -28.56
N THR A 114 -2.19 -8.47 -27.30
CA THR A 114 -1.47 -7.48 -26.48
C THR A 114 -0.17 -7.05 -27.15
N GLN A 115 0.62 -7.99 -27.66
CA GLN A 115 1.86 -7.66 -28.37
C GLN A 115 1.59 -6.83 -29.65
N LEU A 116 0.52 -7.12 -30.38
CA LEU A 116 0.10 -6.33 -31.55
C LEU A 116 -0.24 -4.88 -31.15
N LEU A 117 -1.01 -4.69 -30.08
CA LEU A 117 -1.37 -3.38 -29.54
C LEU A 117 -0.13 -2.61 -29.04
N HIS A 118 0.75 -3.29 -28.30
CA HIS A 118 2.02 -2.73 -27.81
C HIS A 118 2.92 -2.26 -28.95
N SER A 119 3.01 -3.05 -30.02
CA SER A 119 3.81 -2.69 -31.21
C SER A 119 3.29 -1.45 -31.93
N SER A 120 2.02 -1.10 -31.72
CA SER A 120 1.37 0.10 -32.27
C SER A 120 1.34 1.27 -31.29
N GLY A 121 2.02 1.16 -30.14
CA GLY A 121 2.13 2.21 -29.12
C GLY A 121 1.00 2.23 -28.09
N PHE A 122 0.15 1.21 -28.05
CA PHE A 122 -0.95 1.09 -27.07
C PHE A 122 -0.61 0.05 -26.01
N PRO A 123 -0.06 0.43 -24.84
CA PRO A 123 0.26 -0.50 -23.77
C PRO A 123 -1.02 -0.99 -23.08
N ARG A 124 -1.44 -2.23 -23.36
CA ARG A 124 -2.60 -2.89 -22.76
C ARG A 124 -2.25 -4.23 -22.19
N SER A 125 -2.64 -4.45 -20.95
CA SER A 125 -2.54 -5.76 -20.33
C SER A 125 -3.48 -6.78 -21.00
N GLU A 126 -3.14 -8.06 -20.89
CA GLU A 126 -4.02 -9.14 -21.37
C GLU A 126 -5.40 -9.07 -20.70
N GLN A 127 -5.47 -8.65 -19.43
CA GLN A 127 -6.72 -8.50 -18.70
C GLN A 127 -7.62 -7.41 -19.29
N GLU A 128 -7.07 -6.26 -19.68
CA GLU A 128 -7.83 -5.19 -20.34
C GLU A 128 -8.35 -5.63 -21.71
N VAL A 129 -7.53 -6.34 -22.49
CA VAL A 129 -7.91 -6.88 -23.81
C VAL A 129 -9.05 -7.90 -23.68
N VAL A 130 -8.96 -8.81 -22.70
CA VAL A 130 -10.00 -9.80 -22.39
C VAL A 130 -11.29 -9.10 -21.96
N ALA A 131 -11.20 -8.15 -21.02
CA ALA A 131 -12.34 -7.41 -20.50
C ALA A 131 -13.03 -6.64 -21.64
N LYS A 132 -12.27 -5.94 -22.49
CA LYS A 132 -12.84 -5.20 -23.61
C LYS A 132 -13.44 -6.09 -24.69
N THR A 133 -12.81 -7.23 -24.97
CA THR A 133 -13.36 -8.22 -25.91
C THR A 133 -14.67 -8.80 -25.39
N LYS A 134 -14.76 -9.06 -24.08
CA LYS A 134 -16.00 -9.52 -23.43
C LYS A 134 -17.09 -8.46 -23.51
N GLU A 135 -16.77 -7.21 -23.15
CA GLU A 135 -17.67 -6.06 -23.29
C GLU A 135 -18.17 -5.89 -24.74
N LEU A 136 -17.31 -6.05 -25.75
CA LEU A 136 -17.66 -6.00 -27.17
C LEU A 136 -18.51 -7.19 -27.65
N SER A 137 -18.45 -8.32 -26.96
CA SER A 137 -19.27 -9.50 -27.28
C SER A 137 -20.65 -9.44 -26.62
N GLU A 138 -20.73 -8.80 -25.45
CA GLU A 138 -21.97 -8.57 -24.69
C GLU A 138 -22.72 -7.32 -25.19
N GLY A 139 -21.99 -6.28 -25.62
CA GLY A 139 -22.48 -5.12 -26.32
C GLY A 139 -22.57 -5.40 -27.81
N GLN A 140 -23.79 -5.57 -28.32
CA GLN A 140 -24.12 -5.98 -29.69
C GLN A 140 -23.59 -5.00 -30.78
N SER A 141 -22.29 -5.04 -31.09
CA SER A 141 -21.67 -4.23 -32.16
C SER A 141 -20.63 -5.04 -32.96
N LEU A 142 -21.03 -6.23 -33.42
CA LEU A 142 -20.20 -7.06 -34.31
C LEU A 142 -20.76 -7.22 -35.74
N ARG A 143 -21.76 -6.41 -36.13
CA ARG A 143 -22.34 -6.45 -37.50
C ARG A 143 -22.10 -5.22 -38.38
N SER A 144 -21.59 -4.12 -37.84
CA SER A 144 -21.50 -2.85 -38.60
C SER A 144 -20.11 -2.50 -39.17
N MET A 145 -19.02 -3.16 -38.77
CA MET A 145 -17.66 -2.75 -39.16
C MET A 145 -16.89 -3.74 -40.05
N GLY A 146 -17.40 -4.98 -40.21
CA GLY A 146 -16.79 -6.00 -41.08
C GLY A 146 -17.19 -5.94 -42.56
N ALA A 147 -18.12 -5.06 -42.92
CA ALA A 147 -18.74 -5.04 -44.26
C ALA A 147 -18.03 -4.13 -45.30
N LYS A 148 -16.86 -3.55 -44.99
CA LYS A 148 -16.15 -2.64 -45.92
C LYS A 148 -14.71 -3.05 -46.27
N LEU A 149 -14.27 -4.27 -45.97
CA LEU A 149 -12.90 -4.70 -46.29
C LEU A 149 -12.84 -6.16 -46.78
N THR A 150 -13.63 -6.49 -47.80
CA THR A 150 -13.53 -7.75 -48.55
C THR A 150 -13.69 -7.50 -50.05
N THR A 151 -12.73 -6.81 -50.64
CA THR A 151 -12.42 -6.91 -52.07
C THR A 151 -10.91 -6.76 -52.21
N GLU A 152 -10.27 -7.76 -52.82
CA GLU A 152 -8.82 -7.97 -53.01
C GLU A 152 -8.03 -8.29 -51.74
N ASN A 153 -7.23 -9.35 -51.64
CA ASN A 153 -6.52 -10.10 -52.66
C ASN A 153 -6.31 -11.56 -52.18
N THR A 154 -6.67 -12.50 -53.05
CA THR A 154 -6.46 -13.93 -52.91
C THR A 154 -5.06 -14.27 -53.40
N PHE A 155 -4.21 -14.86 -52.57
CA PHE A 155 -3.16 -15.74 -53.09
C PHE A 155 -2.72 -16.76 -52.05
N GLN A 156 -2.48 -17.95 -52.58
CA GLN A 156 -2.42 -19.25 -51.94
C GLN A 156 -1.14 -19.49 -51.11
N ALA A 157 -1.27 -20.44 -50.17
CA ALA A 157 -0.15 -21.17 -49.57
C ALA A 157 0.67 -21.92 -50.62
N PRO A 158 1.89 -22.40 -50.26
CA PRO A 158 2.01 -23.84 -50.10
C PRO A 158 2.96 -24.32 -48.97
N LYS A 159 2.76 -25.60 -48.58
CA LYS A 159 3.57 -26.43 -47.69
C LYS A 159 4.86 -26.95 -48.36
N ALA A 160 5.92 -27.23 -47.57
CA ALA A 160 6.80 -28.43 -47.62
C ALA A 160 7.93 -28.29 -46.57
N LYS A 161 8.06 -29.18 -45.56
CA LYS A 161 8.91 -30.40 -45.46
C LYS A 161 10.43 -30.21 -45.60
N SER A 162 11.17 -30.50 -44.51
CA SER A 162 12.38 -31.39 -44.37
C SER A 162 13.00 -31.17 -42.96
N ALA A 163 13.13 -32.17 -42.08
CA ALA A 163 14.27 -33.12 -41.92
C ALA A 163 15.63 -32.41 -41.75
N ALA A 164 16.60 -32.78 -40.90
CA ALA A 164 16.84 -33.70 -39.77
C ALA A 164 18.32 -33.46 -39.33
N ALA A 165 18.77 -34.12 -38.24
CA ALA A 165 20.17 -34.34 -37.76
C ALA A 165 20.75 -33.28 -36.79
N LYS A 166 20.96 -33.62 -35.49
CA LYS A 166 22.16 -34.23 -34.81
C LYS A 166 23.32 -33.22 -34.64
N ALA A 167 24.14 -33.13 -33.59
CA ALA A 167 24.60 -34.00 -32.47
C ALA A 167 25.10 -33.07 -31.30
N ASP A 168 24.93 -33.40 -30.02
CA ASP A 168 25.80 -34.17 -29.09
C ASP A 168 27.08 -33.47 -28.54
N SER A 169 27.04 -33.25 -27.21
CA SER A 169 28.05 -33.30 -26.13
C SER A 169 29.45 -32.65 -26.16
N ALA A 170 29.73 -32.01 -25.00
CA ALA A 170 30.90 -32.18 -24.11
C ALA A 170 32.11 -31.20 -24.16
N LYS A 171 32.21 -30.43 -23.06
CA LYS A 171 33.27 -30.46 -22.01
C LYS A 171 34.54 -29.58 -22.15
N ALA A 172 34.73 -28.79 -21.06
CA ALA A 172 35.96 -28.21 -20.46
C ALA A 172 36.73 -27.19 -21.32
N ALA A 173 37.50 -26.21 -20.81
CA ALA A 173 38.14 -25.99 -19.51
C ALA A 173 38.41 -24.47 -19.33
N SER A 174 38.60 -24.06 -18.07
CA SER A 174 39.20 -22.78 -17.64
C SER A 174 40.72 -22.74 -17.96
N PRO A 175 41.47 -21.60 -17.89
CA PRO A 175 41.91 -21.04 -16.58
C PRO A 175 42.17 -19.50 -16.48
N ALA A 176 42.21 -19.03 -15.22
CA ALA A 176 43.02 -17.96 -14.56
C ALA A 176 43.08 -16.54 -15.18
N GLY A 177 42.71 -15.43 -14.53
CA GLY A 177 43.10 -14.84 -13.21
C GLY A 177 43.70 -13.42 -13.48
N PRO A 178 43.89 -12.45 -12.55
CA PRO A 178 43.72 -12.43 -11.07
C PRO A 178 42.97 -11.18 -10.46
N SER A 179 42.55 -11.35 -9.19
CA SER A 179 42.40 -10.47 -8.00
C SER A 179 42.68 -8.93 -8.04
N PRO A 180 42.25 -8.09 -7.04
CA PRO A 180 41.97 -8.45 -5.63
C PRO A 180 40.80 -7.75 -4.91
N GLY A 181 40.38 -8.35 -3.78
CA GLY A 181 39.99 -7.60 -2.57
C GLY A 181 38.50 -7.51 -2.23
N SER A 182 37.97 -8.47 -1.47
CA SER A 182 37.44 -8.18 -0.13
C SER A 182 37.05 -9.47 0.57
N SER A 183 37.36 -9.52 1.86
CA SER A 183 37.43 -10.68 2.73
C SER A 183 36.10 -11.44 2.84
N SER A 184 36.21 -12.75 2.63
CA SER A 184 35.23 -13.74 3.03
C SER A 184 35.48 -14.09 4.50
N GLU A 185 34.47 -13.85 5.35
CA GLU A 185 34.35 -14.56 6.61
C GLU A 185 33.07 -15.42 6.54
N LYS A 186 33.29 -16.73 6.52
CA LYS A 186 32.25 -17.73 6.77
C LYS A 186 31.68 -17.52 8.17
N ALA A 187 30.38 -17.33 8.28
CA ALA A 187 29.65 -17.61 9.52
C ALA A 187 28.57 -18.66 9.23
N ALA A 188 28.58 -19.70 10.07
CA ALA A 188 27.57 -20.74 10.21
C ALA A 188 26.13 -20.16 10.34
N PRO A 189 25.07 -20.97 10.24
CA PRO A 189 23.71 -20.53 10.53
C PRO A 189 23.54 -20.31 12.05
N SER A 190 24.12 -19.24 12.58
CA SER A 190 23.95 -18.87 13.98
C SER A 190 22.53 -18.34 14.16
N ALA A 191 21.77 -19.02 15.01
CA ALA A 191 20.42 -18.63 15.43
C ALA A 191 20.41 -17.29 16.21
N GLU A 192 21.58 -16.71 16.48
CA GLU A 192 21.77 -15.48 17.23
C GLU A 192 21.69 -14.26 16.31
N TRP A 193 20.99 -13.23 16.75
CA TRP A 193 20.80 -11.97 16.01
C TRP A 193 21.93 -11.01 16.38
N THR A 194 22.76 -10.63 15.41
CA THR A 194 23.77 -9.59 15.66
C THR A 194 23.13 -8.19 15.67
N PRO A 195 23.75 -7.19 16.32
CA PRO A 195 23.28 -5.80 16.30
C PRO A 195 23.12 -5.23 14.89
N GLU A 196 24.00 -5.62 13.97
CA GLU A 196 23.96 -5.20 12.56
C GLU A 196 22.74 -5.79 11.83
N GLN A 197 22.45 -7.08 12.08
CA GLN A 197 21.27 -7.75 11.52
C GLN A 197 19.97 -7.20 12.11
N GLN A 198 19.96 -6.88 13.40
CA GLN A 198 18.83 -6.25 14.07
C GLN A 198 18.55 -4.86 13.49
N LYS A 199 19.60 -4.04 13.32
CA LYS A 199 19.50 -2.72 12.70
C LYS A 199 19.02 -2.81 11.25
N ALA A 200 19.51 -3.79 10.50
CA ALA A 200 19.06 -4.06 9.14
C ALA A 200 17.58 -4.45 9.10
N LEU A 201 17.10 -5.30 10.02
CA LEU A 201 15.70 -5.68 10.12
C LEU A 201 14.81 -4.48 10.44
N GLU A 202 15.21 -3.62 11.39
CA GLU A 202 14.46 -2.41 11.75
C GLU A 202 14.40 -1.42 10.59
N GLY A 203 15.52 -1.19 9.89
CA GLY A 203 15.56 -0.36 8.69
C GLY A 203 14.70 -0.92 7.56
N ALA A 204 14.75 -2.23 7.33
CA ALA A 204 13.93 -2.90 6.33
C ALA A 204 12.43 -2.85 6.68
N LEU A 205 12.07 -2.95 7.96
CA LEU A 205 10.69 -2.82 8.42
C LEU A 205 10.12 -1.41 8.25
N GLN A 206 10.97 -0.39 8.37
CA GLN A 206 10.60 1.00 8.07
C GLN A 206 10.49 1.25 6.55
N LYS A 207 11.39 0.65 5.77
CA LYS A 207 11.45 0.79 4.30
C LYS A 207 10.29 0.07 3.60
N HIS A 208 9.87 -1.07 4.13
CA HIS A 208 8.80 -1.90 3.58
C HIS A 208 7.58 -1.88 4.51
N PRO A 209 6.64 -0.93 4.34
CA PRO A 209 5.49 -0.78 5.23
C PRO A 209 4.46 -1.91 5.07
N THR A 210 3.53 -2.01 6.02
CA THR A 210 2.42 -3.00 6.01
C THR A 210 1.45 -2.86 4.84
N SER A 211 1.57 -1.77 4.05
CA SER A 211 0.76 -1.55 2.85
C SER A 211 1.19 -2.43 1.67
N LEU A 212 2.38 -3.01 1.70
CA LEU A 212 2.85 -3.97 0.69
C LEU A 212 2.28 -5.36 0.96
N ASP A 213 2.09 -6.13 -0.11
CA ASP A 213 1.67 -7.53 -0.03
C ASP A 213 2.52 -8.31 0.95
N LYS A 214 1.88 -9.04 1.87
CA LYS A 214 2.55 -9.66 3.03
C LYS A 214 3.71 -10.57 2.61
N ASN A 215 3.52 -11.37 1.55
CA ASN A 215 4.55 -12.29 1.07
C ASN A 215 5.72 -11.55 0.39
N GLU A 216 5.44 -10.48 -0.34
CA GLU A 216 6.46 -9.65 -1.01
C GLU A 216 7.24 -8.81 0.00
N ARG A 217 6.54 -8.24 0.99
CA ARG A 217 7.14 -7.50 2.10
C ARG A 217 8.20 -8.32 2.84
N TRP A 218 7.85 -9.55 3.23
CA TRP A 218 8.81 -10.41 3.95
C TRP A 218 9.92 -10.95 3.05
N ARG A 219 9.71 -11.00 1.74
CA ARG A 219 10.77 -11.29 0.76
C ARG A 219 11.79 -10.16 0.71
N LEU A 220 11.34 -8.92 0.55
CA LEU A 220 12.21 -7.73 0.50
C LEU A 220 12.95 -7.50 1.83
N ILE A 221 12.26 -7.69 2.97
CA ILE A 221 12.91 -7.61 4.29
C ILE A 221 14.02 -8.65 4.45
N ALA A 222 13.82 -9.87 3.95
CA ALA A 222 14.86 -10.91 4.00
C ALA A 222 16.03 -10.62 3.05
N GLU A 223 15.81 -9.86 1.99
CA GLU A 223 16.87 -9.42 1.06
C GLU A 223 17.77 -8.35 1.71
N ASP A 224 17.17 -7.45 2.51
CA ASP A 224 17.89 -6.42 3.25
C ASP A 224 18.61 -6.93 4.52
N VAL A 225 18.29 -8.14 5.02
CA VAL A 225 18.90 -8.73 6.22
C VAL A 225 19.86 -9.88 5.84
N PRO A 226 21.18 -9.64 5.80
CA PRO A 226 22.13 -10.64 5.36
C PRO A 226 22.16 -11.86 6.30
N GLY A 227 22.03 -13.05 5.71
CA GLY A 227 22.13 -14.32 6.42
C GLY A 227 20.89 -14.74 7.21
N LYS A 228 19.76 -14.02 7.10
CA LYS A 228 18.48 -14.41 7.72
C LYS A 228 17.41 -14.66 6.66
N THR A 229 16.53 -15.61 6.95
CA THR A 229 15.41 -15.95 6.05
C THR A 229 14.16 -15.14 6.38
N LYS A 230 13.20 -15.08 5.44
CA LYS A 230 11.88 -14.46 5.66
C LYS A 230 11.17 -15.00 6.90
N ALA A 231 11.29 -16.30 7.18
CA ALA A 231 10.68 -16.92 8.36
C ALA A 231 11.30 -16.40 9.67
N GLN A 232 12.63 -16.28 9.71
CA GLN A 232 13.36 -15.77 10.87
C GLN A 232 13.07 -14.27 11.10
N CYS A 233 12.95 -13.48 10.04
CA CYS A 233 12.58 -12.06 10.13
C CYS A 233 11.17 -11.87 10.71
N VAL A 234 10.21 -12.70 10.29
CA VAL A 234 8.83 -12.70 10.81
C VAL A 234 8.81 -13.07 12.30
N GLU A 235 9.53 -14.12 12.69
CA GLU A 235 9.61 -14.59 14.07
C GLU A 235 10.21 -13.54 15.00
N ARG A 236 11.32 -12.92 14.58
CA ARG A 236 11.96 -11.83 15.33
C ARG A 236 11.04 -10.62 15.47
N PHE A 237 10.33 -10.25 14.40
CA PHE A 237 9.36 -9.16 14.44
C PHE A 237 8.21 -9.42 15.42
N LYS A 238 7.68 -10.65 15.46
CA LYS A 238 6.65 -11.04 16.43
C LYS A 238 7.16 -10.89 17.87
N PHE A 239 8.38 -11.36 18.14
CA PHE A 239 9.01 -11.24 19.45
C PHE A 239 9.20 -9.78 19.88
N LEU A 240 9.64 -8.89 18.97
CA LEU A 240 9.77 -7.45 19.24
C LEU A 240 8.42 -6.80 19.56
N ARG A 241 7.35 -7.16 18.84
CA ARG A 241 6.01 -6.65 19.12
C ARG A 241 5.48 -7.11 20.48
N GLU A 242 5.75 -8.35 20.87
CA GLU A 242 5.39 -8.87 22.18
C GLU A 242 6.10 -8.07 23.28
N GLN A 243 7.43 -7.88 23.18
CA GLN A 243 8.19 -7.07 24.14
C GLN A 243 7.69 -5.63 24.26
N LEU A 244 7.41 -4.96 23.14
CA LEU A 244 6.86 -3.60 23.15
C LEU A 244 5.46 -3.54 23.76
N SER A 245 4.65 -4.59 23.58
CA SER A 245 3.31 -4.65 24.19
C SER A 245 3.35 -4.87 25.70
N GLN A 246 4.36 -5.58 26.20
CA GLN A 246 4.57 -5.81 27.64
C GLN A 246 5.15 -4.58 28.33
N GLN A 247 6.03 -3.82 27.65
CA GLN A 247 6.55 -2.54 28.15
C GLN A 247 5.48 -1.45 28.29
N LYS A 248 4.37 -1.56 27.56
CA LYS A 248 3.27 -0.58 27.59
C LYS A 248 2.17 -0.91 28.62
N LYS A 249 2.30 -2.05 29.31
CA LYS A 249 1.34 -2.55 30.31
C LYS A 249 1.85 -2.48 31.76
N GLY A 250 3.09 -2.02 31.97
CA GLY A 250 3.62 -1.61 33.27
C GLY A 250 3.61 -0.09 33.38
#